data_AF-A0A260Z8U4-F1
#
_entry.id   AF-A0A260Z8U4-F1
#
_cell.length_a   1.000
_cell.length_b   1.000
_cell.length_c   1.000
_cell.angle_alpha   90.00
_cell.angle_beta   90.00
_cell.angle_gamma   90.00
#
_symmetry.space_group_name_H-M   'P 1'
#
loop_
_entity.id
_entity.type
_entity.pdbx_description
1 polymer ?
#
loop_
_entity_poly.entity_id
_entity_poly.type
_entity_poly.pdbx_seq_one_letter_code
_entity_poly.pdbx_strand_id
1 'polypeptide(L)'
;MTSFPFLKLPFLAIQNTVHHMSCTEITELSMCSRRSKRLMQSIRHSEPTDIEITIDRLRMYVALKNRMEDCLSWSIKTELEVELFRHLYRDDDLGGVNVKVIKSDDSGFLIHAPQQPENFIKSLVDHLKDVFKLPLTVYFKLTEIENYRRFLPIFPVCLCFFFYGIDKISGEELQFIKDNVVVEWFAEYYTSEP
;
A
#
# COMPACT_ATOMS: atom_id res chain seq x y z
N MET A 1 -30.17 -11.73 7.40
CA MET A 1 -28.72 -11.74 7.14
C MET A 1 -28.03 -12.59 8.20
N THR A 2 -27.39 -13.68 7.80
CA THR A 2 -26.61 -14.55 8.69
C THR A 2 -25.29 -13.85 9.02
N SER A 3 -25.07 -13.53 10.30
CA SER A 3 -23.80 -12.94 10.76
C SER A 3 -22.67 -13.96 10.61
N PHE A 4 -21.54 -13.53 10.01
CA PHE A 4 -20.33 -14.34 9.83
C PHE A 4 -19.92 -15.01 11.16
N PRO A 5 -19.93 -16.36 11.26
CA PRO A 5 -19.79 -17.06 12.54
C PRO A 5 -18.52 -16.71 13.32
N PHE A 6 -17.42 -16.46 12.61
CA PHE A 6 -16.16 -16.03 13.20
C PHE A 6 -16.30 -14.77 14.08
N LEU A 7 -17.11 -13.80 13.67
CA LEU A 7 -17.34 -12.54 14.41
C LEU A 7 -18.20 -12.71 15.67
N LYS A 8 -18.69 -13.93 15.94
CA LYS A 8 -19.44 -14.28 17.15
C LYS A 8 -18.60 -15.00 18.20
N LEU A 9 -17.37 -15.40 17.84
CA LEU A 9 -16.48 -16.05 18.78
C LEU A 9 -16.07 -15.08 19.90
N PRO A 10 -15.75 -15.59 21.10
CA PRO A 10 -15.13 -14.77 22.14
C PRO A 10 -13.86 -14.10 21.64
N PHE A 11 -13.59 -12.87 22.09
CA PHE A 11 -12.47 -12.08 21.60
C PHE A 11 -11.12 -12.81 21.67
N LEU A 12 -10.86 -13.54 22.77
CA LEU A 12 -9.62 -14.31 22.93
C LEU A 12 -9.47 -15.43 21.88
N ALA A 13 -10.56 -16.09 21.51
CA ALA A 13 -10.54 -17.11 20.45
C ALA A 13 -10.24 -16.47 19.09
N ILE A 14 -10.90 -15.35 18.79
CA ILE A 14 -10.64 -14.57 17.57
C ILE A 14 -9.17 -14.14 17.52
N GLN A 15 -8.67 -13.54 18.59
CA GLN A 15 -7.30 -13.05 18.67
C GLN A 15 -6.29 -14.17 18.42
N ASN A 16 -6.50 -15.34 19.03
CA ASN A 16 -5.66 -16.51 18.79
C ASN A 16 -5.72 -16.97 17.34
N THR A 17 -6.89 -16.94 16.70
CA THR A 17 -6.98 -17.27 15.26
C THR A 17 -6.24 -16.26 14.40
N VAL A 18 -6.42 -14.96 14.65
CA VAL A 18 -5.79 -13.88 13.88
C VAL A 18 -4.27 -13.94 13.97
N HIS A 19 -3.71 -14.31 15.13
CA HIS A 19 -2.27 -14.49 15.28
C HIS A 19 -1.67 -15.63 14.43
N HIS A 20 -2.50 -16.50 13.86
CA HIS A 20 -2.08 -17.57 12.95
C HIS A 20 -2.55 -17.31 11.51
N MET A 21 -3.19 -16.17 11.24
CA MET A 21 -3.55 -15.75 9.90
C MET A 21 -2.36 -15.05 9.23
N SER A 22 -2.20 -15.29 7.94
CA SER A 22 -1.28 -14.53 7.08
C SER A 22 -1.70 -13.06 6.93
N CYS A 23 -0.76 -12.21 6.50
CA CYS A 23 -1.07 -10.81 6.16
C CYS A 23 -2.18 -10.71 5.10
N THR A 24 -2.21 -11.63 4.12
CA THR A 24 -3.28 -11.72 3.12
C THR A 24 -4.63 -11.95 3.77
N GLU A 25 -4.77 -12.97 4.61
CA GLU A 25 -6.04 -13.31 5.26
C GLU A 25 -6.53 -12.19 6.18
N ILE A 26 -5.64 -11.58 6.96
CA ILE A 26 -5.95 -10.42 7.81
C ILE A 26 -6.48 -9.27 6.95
N THR A 27 -5.81 -8.99 5.84
CA THR A 27 -6.15 -7.88 4.96
C THR A 27 -7.46 -8.11 4.23
N GLU A 28 -7.68 -9.28 3.60
CA GLU A 28 -8.95 -9.62 2.95
C GLU A 28 -10.11 -9.62 3.96
N LEU A 29 -9.92 -10.16 5.18
CA LEU A 29 -10.93 -10.14 6.22
C LEU A 29 -11.26 -8.71 6.67
N SER A 30 -10.25 -7.83 6.78
CA SER A 30 -10.44 -6.43 7.13
C SER A 30 -11.24 -5.65 6.08
N MET A 31 -11.21 -6.05 4.81
CA MET A 31 -11.98 -5.41 3.73
C MET A 31 -13.45 -5.86 3.68
N CYS A 32 -13.79 -7.03 4.22
CA CYS A 32 -15.15 -7.58 4.12
C CYS A 32 -16.26 -6.72 4.75
N SER A 33 -15.97 -5.96 5.81
CA SER A 33 -16.96 -5.11 6.49
C SER A 33 -16.31 -4.11 7.46
N ARG A 34 -17.05 -3.04 7.81
CA ARG A 34 -16.67 -2.14 8.90
C ARG A 34 -16.43 -2.85 10.24
N ARG A 35 -17.19 -3.92 10.53
CA ARG A 35 -17.05 -4.69 11.78
C ARG A 35 -15.76 -5.51 11.78
N SER A 36 -15.43 -6.18 10.67
CA SER A 36 -14.20 -6.95 10.55
C SER A 36 -12.97 -6.04 10.52
N LYS A 37 -13.04 -4.88 9.83
CA LYS A 37 -11.98 -3.85 9.91
C LYS A 37 -11.69 -3.47 11.36
N ARG A 38 -12.71 -3.05 12.12
CA ARG A 38 -12.55 -2.67 13.55
C ARG A 38 -11.96 -3.77 14.41
N LEU A 39 -12.32 -5.02 14.13
CA LEU A 39 -11.78 -6.17 14.83
C LEU A 39 -10.28 -6.33 14.54
N MET A 40 -9.87 -6.27 13.26
CA MET A 40 -8.45 -6.37 12.88
C MET A 40 -7.63 -5.20 13.45
N GLN A 41 -8.20 -3.98 13.52
CA GLN A 41 -7.56 -2.81 14.14
C GLN A 41 -7.31 -2.97 15.66
N SER A 42 -8.10 -3.80 16.33
CA SER A 42 -8.03 -4.02 17.79
C SER A 42 -7.00 -5.08 18.19
N ILE A 43 -6.53 -5.88 17.23
CA ILE A 43 -5.56 -6.95 17.44
C ILE A 43 -4.20 -6.44 16.99
N ARG A 44 -3.16 -6.70 17.78
CA ARG A 44 -1.78 -6.39 17.40
C ARG A 44 -1.27 -7.49 16.47
N HIS A 45 -0.79 -7.10 15.30
CA HIS A 45 -0.20 -8.01 14.32
C HIS A 45 1.32 -8.04 14.53
N SER A 46 1.91 -9.22 14.66
CA SER A 46 3.33 -9.38 15.03
C SER A 46 4.28 -9.55 13.85
N GLU A 47 3.78 -9.87 12.66
CA GLU A 47 4.60 -10.25 11.51
C GLU A 47 5.09 -9.05 10.69
N PRO A 48 4.21 -8.14 10.19
CA PRO A 48 4.68 -7.04 9.34
C PRO A 48 5.35 -5.93 10.16
N THR A 49 6.43 -5.38 9.63
CA THR A 49 7.27 -4.34 10.25
C THR A 49 6.99 -2.95 9.71
N ASP A 50 6.62 -2.83 8.44
CA ASP A 50 6.42 -1.57 7.75
C ASP A 50 5.53 -1.74 6.51
N ILE A 51 5.02 -0.61 6.04
CA ILE A 51 4.35 -0.50 4.74
C ILE A 51 5.34 0.15 3.79
N GLU A 52 5.57 -0.45 2.64
CA GLU A 52 6.45 0.07 1.60
C GLU A 52 5.62 0.54 0.41
N ILE A 53 5.86 1.77 -0.05
CA ILE A 53 5.36 2.26 -1.34
C ILE A 53 6.56 2.40 -2.25
N THR A 54 6.47 1.84 -3.45
CA THR A 54 7.48 2.09 -4.47
C THR A 54 6.81 2.48 -5.77
N ILE A 55 7.32 3.56 -6.34
CA ILE A 55 6.88 4.08 -7.63
C ILE A 55 8.11 4.18 -8.51
N ASP A 56 8.11 3.36 -9.55
CA ASP A 56 9.09 3.40 -10.62
C ASP A 56 8.40 3.38 -12.00
N ARG A 57 9.18 3.54 -13.07
CA ARG A 57 8.67 3.60 -14.45
C ARG A 57 7.79 2.42 -14.85
N LEU A 58 8.09 1.23 -14.34
CA LEU A 58 7.45 0.00 -14.77
C LEU A 58 6.33 -0.41 -13.81
N ARG A 59 6.41 0.03 -12.54
CA ARG A 59 5.61 -0.51 -11.45
C ARG A 59 5.30 0.56 -10.40
N MET A 60 4.03 0.66 -10.08
CA MET A 60 3.56 1.19 -8.81
C MET A 60 3.23 0.00 -7.92
N TYR A 61 3.84 -0.09 -6.74
CA TYR A 61 3.51 -1.14 -5.80
C TYR A 61 3.39 -0.63 -4.37
N VAL A 62 2.53 -1.30 -3.61
CA VAL A 62 2.43 -1.17 -2.15
C VAL A 62 2.64 -2.55 -1.56
N ALA A 63 3.43 -2.66 -0.49
CA ALA A 63 3.69 -3.93 0.18
C ALA A 63 3.61 -3.80 1.69
N LEU A 64 3.16 -4.86 2.37
CA LEU A 64 3.46 -5.10 3.77
C LEU A 64 4.76 -5.90 3.82
N LYS A 65 5.74 -5.35 4.53
CA LYS A 65 7.07 -5.95 4.67
C LYS A 65 7.18 -6.65 6.01
N ASN A 66 7.90 -7.77 6.04
CA ASN A 66 8.55 -8.28 7.24
C ASN A 66 10.05 -8.23 7.00
N ARG A 67 10.67 -7.16 7.50
CA ARG A 67 12.07 -6.83 7.19
C ARG A 67 12.28 -6.68 5.68
N MET A 68 12.98 -7.61 5.04
CA MET A 68 13.29 -7.56 3.62
C MET A 68 12.27 -8.30 2.74
N GLU A 69 11.39 -9.09 3.35
CA GLU A 69 10.45 -9.96 2.65
C GLU A 69 9.07 -9.30 2.51
N ASP A 70 8.40 -9.55 1.38
CA ASP A 70 7.01 -9.13 1.18
C ASP A 70 6.09 -10.17 1.82
N CYS A 71 5.33 -9.76 2.83
CA CYS A 71 4.23 -10.59 3.35
C CYS A 71 3.00 -10.53 2.45
N LEU A 72 2.83 -9.39 1.79
CA LEU A 72 1.68 -9.09 0.95
C LEU A 72 2.02 -7.90 0.04
N SER A 73 1.71 -8.00 -1.24
CA SER A 73 2.00 -6.96 -2.24
C SER A 73 0.81 -6.68 -3.16
N TRP A 74 0.68 -5.42 -3.54
CA TRP A 74 -0.26 -4.96 -4.56
C TRP A 74 0.50 -4.23 -5.65
N SER A 75 0.40 -4.72 -6.87
CA SER A 75 0.86 -4.05 -8.08
C SER A 75 -0.27 -3.23 -8.70
N ILE A 76 -0.06 -1.93 -8.89
CA ILE A 76 -1.01 -1.02 -9.52
C ILE A 76 -0.61 -0.84 -10.98
N LYS A 77 -1.52 -1.16 -11.90
CA LYS A 77 -1.26 -1.15 -13.36
C LYS A 77 -2.14 -0.11 -14.05
N THR A 78 -1.53 0.70 -14.94
CA THR A 78 -2.19 1.78 -15.68
C THR A 78 -2.62 1.39 -17.10
N GLU A 79 -1.96 0.45 -17.80
CA GLU A 79 -2.37 0.02 -19.17
C GLU A 79 -2.03 -1.46 -19.56
N LEU A 80 -2.68 -1.92 -20.64
CA LEU A 80 -2.50 -3.10 -21.51
C LEU A 80 -2.60 -4.54 -20.97
N GLU A 81 -2.27 -4.84 -19.71
CA GLU A 81 -2.42 -6.23 -19.17
C GLU A 81 -3.90 -6.61 -18.90
N VAL A 82 -4.79 -5.62 -18.95
CA VAL A 82 -6.17 -5.71 -18.46
C VAL A 82 -7.08 -6.45 -19.42
N GLU A 83 -6.80 -6.39 -20.73
CA GLU A 83 -7.64 -7.07 -21.72
C GLU A 83 -7.44 -8.59 -21.70
N LEU A 84 -6.19 -9.04 -21.57
CA LEU A 84 -5.84 -10.47 -21.55
C LEU A 84 -6.42 -11.18 -20.31
N PHE A 85 -6.47 -10.48 -19.17
CA PHE A 85 -6.93 -11.05 -17.90
C PHE A 85 -8.28 -10.51 -17.43
N ARG A 86 -9.06 -9.87 -18.32
CA ARG A 86 -10.33 -9.19 -17.96
C ARG A 86 -11.29 -10.08 -17.16
N HIS A 87 -11.33 -11.37 -17.50
CA HIS A 87 -12.21 -12.37 -16.88
C HIS A 87 -11.75 -12.86 -15.50
N LEU A 88 -10.51 -12.55 -15.10
CA LEU A 88 -9.96 -12.89 -13.78
C LEU A 88 -10.17 -11.76 -12.75
N TYR A 89 -10.51 -10.56 -13.21
CA TYR A 89 -10.76 -9.43 -12.32
C TYR A 89 -12.07 -9.66 -11.54
N ARG A 90 -12.01 -9.41 -10.24
CA ARG A 90 -13.17 -9.24 -9.37
C ARG A 90 -13.32 -7.77 -9.01
N ASP A 91 -14.55 -7.32 -8.83
CA ASP A 91 -14.83 -6.03 -8.19
C ASP A 91 -14.66 -6.18 -6.67
N ASP A 92 -13.92 -5.26 -6.05
CA ASP A 92 -13.67 -5.22 -4.60
C ASP A 92 -13.92 -3.79 -4.08
N ASP A 93 -14.16 -3.65 -2.77
CA ASP A 93 -14.29 -2.34 -2.11
C ASP A 93 -13.07 -2.08 -1.23
N LEU A 94 -12.29 -1.07 -1.62
CA LEU A 94 -11.14 -0.64 -0.85
C LEU A 94 -11.44 0.71 -0.21
N GLY A 95 -11.93 0.66 1.02
CA GLY A 95 -12.22 1.87 1.80
C GLY A 95 -13.33 2.73 1.18
N GLY A 96 -14.32 2.14 0.51
CA GLY A 96 -15.38 2.86 -0.21
C GLY A 96 -15.04 3.16 -1.68
N VAL A 97 -13.87 2.74 -2.16
CA VAL A 97 -13.47 2.88 -3.57
C VAL A 97 -13.60 1.53 -4.27
N ASN A 98 -14.46 1.46 -5.28
CA ASN A 98 -14.59 0.26 -6.11
C ASN A 98 -13.31 0.07 -6.94
N VAL A 99 -12.69 -1.10 -6.79
CA VAL A 99 -11.45 -1.50 -7.47
C VAL A 99 -11.66 -2.77 -8.26
N LYS A 100 -10.92 -2.91 -9.37
CA LYS A 100 -10.79 -4.18 -10.08
C LYS A 100 -9.49 -4.84 -9.68
N VAL A 101 -9.59 -6.02 -9.08
CA VAL A 101 -8.45 -6.74 -8.51
C VAL A 101 -8.31 -8.14 -9.11
N ILE A 102 -7.09 -8.57 -9.40
CA ILE A 102 -6.74 -9.99 -9.62
C ILE A 102 -5.85 -10.43 -8.46
N LYS A 103 -6.05 -11.65 -7.98
CA LYS A 103 -5.06 -12.32 -7.11
C LYS A 103 -4.06 -13.04 -8.01
N SER A 104 -2.77 -12.64 -7.99
CA SER A 104 -1.72 -13.30 -8.79
C SER A 104 -1.23 -14.58 -8.16
N ASP A 105 -1.10 -14.56 -6.84
CA ASP A 105 -0.58 -15.64 -6.00
C ASP A 105 -1.12 -15.45 -4.57
N ASP A 106 -0.66 -16.26 -3.61
CA ASP A 106 -1.17 -16.23 -2.23
C ASP A 106 -0.93 -14.92 -1.49
N SER A 107 0.06 -14.12 -1.92
CA SER A 107 0.51 -12.87 -1.31
C SER A 107 0.50 -11.68 -2.26
N GLY A 108 0.01 -11.86 -3.49
CA GLY A 108 0.16 -10.91 -4.58
C GLY A 108 -1.18 -10.55 -5.21
N PHE A 109 -1.39 -9.26 -5.40
CA PHE A 109 -2.59 -8.71 -6.01
C PHE A 109 -2.23 -7.72 -7.12
N LEU A 110 -3.03 -7.69 -8.18
CA LEU A 110 -2.97 -6.66 -9.21
C LEU A 110 -4.22 -5.80 -9.14
N ILE A 111 -4.03 -4.48 -9.07
CA ILE A 111 -5.09 -3.49 -9.13
C ILE A 111 -5.04 -2.81 -10.50
N HIS A 112 -6.16 -2.84 -11.21
CA HIS A 112 -6.31 -2.08 -12.44
C HIS A 112 -6.77 -0.65 -12.12
N ALA A 113 -5.89 0.32 -12.35
CA ALA A 113 -6.13 1.74 -12.09
C ALA A 113 -5.59 2.61 -13.24
N PRO A 114 -6.32 2.67 -14.37
CA PRO A 114 -5.87 3.38 -15.57
C PRO A 114 -5.96 4.90 -15.42
N GLN A 115 -6.83 5.37 -14.53
CA GLN A 115 -7.04 6.78 -14.23
C GLN A 115 -6.81 6.99 -12.75
N GLN A 116 -5.98 7.99 -12.41
CA GLN A 116 -5.68 8.40 -11.05
C GLN A 116 -5.19 7.27 -10.11
N PRO A 117 -4.12 6.52 -10.48
CA PRO A 117 -3.55 5.45 -9.65
C PRO A 117 -3.20 5.92 -8.23
N GLU A 118 -2.87 7.21 -8.08
CA GLU A 118 -2.59 7.86 -6.81
C GLU A 118 -3.74 7.69 -5.79
N ASN A 119 -5.01 7.75 -6.22
CA ASN A 119 -6.16 7.60 -5.32
C ASN A 119 -6.27 6.18 -4.74
N PHE A 120 -5.89 5.17 -5.53
CA PHE A 120 -5.92 3.78 -5.11
C PHE A 120 -4.78 3.46 -4.15
N ILE A 121 -3.57 3.95 -4.44
CA ILE A 121 -2.42 3.86 -3.52
C ILE A 121 -2.79 4.50 -2.19
N LYS A 122 -3.36 5.70 -2.21
CA LYS A 122 -3.79 6.39 -0.98
C LYS A 122 -4.78 5.55 -0.17
N SER A 123 -5.84 5.07 -0.82
CA SER A 123 -6.89 4.30 -0.13
C SER A 123 -6.33 3.00 0.46
N LEU A 124 -5.42 2.34 -0.26
CA LEU A 124 -4.75 1.12 0.20
C LEU A 124 -3.85 1.41 1.39
N VAL A 125 -2.98 2.41 1.30
CA VAL A 125 -2.06 2.79 2.38
C VAL A 125 -2.83 3.24 3.61
N ASP A 126 -3.88 4.05 3.48
CA ASP A 126 -4.73 4.47 4.60
C ASP A 126 -5.36 3.25 5.29
N HIS A 127 -5.88 2.29 4.51
CA HIS A 127 -6.46 1.08 5.05
C HIS A 127 -5.43 0.20 5.79
N LEU A 128 -4.22 0.05 5.23
CA LEU A 128 -3.16 -0.71 5.87
C LEU A 128 -2.63 -0.03 7.13
N LYS A 129 -2.44 1.29 7.11
CA LYS A 129 -2.03 2.07 8.29
C LYS A 129 -3.07 1.96 9.40
N ASP A 130 -4.35 1.99 9.05
CA ASP A 130 -5.45 1.80 9.98
C ASP A 130 -5.40 0.43 10.66
N VAL A 131 -5.21 -0.64 9.89
CA VAL A 131 -5.28 -2.03 10.36
C VAL A 131 -4.01 -2.44 11.12
N PHE A 132 -2.84 -2.17 10.55
CA PHE A 132 -1.56 -2.68 11.04
C PHE A 132 -0.81 -1.67 11.93
N LYS A 133 -1.11 -0.37 11.81
CA LYS A 133 -0.46 0.71 12.60
C LYS A 133 1.06 0.73 12.45
N LEU A 134 1.52 0.52 11.22
CA LEU A 134 2.93 0.42 10.87
C LEU A 134 3.48 1.73 10.32
N PRO A 135 4.81 1.96 10.45
CA PRO A 135 5.49 3.04 9.77
C PRO A 135 5.43 2.86 8.25
N LEU A 136 5.66 3.96 7.54
CA LEU A 136 5.64 4.01 6.08
C LEU A 136 7.05 4.27 5.54
N THR A 137 7.48 3.48 4.57
CA THR A 137 8.70 3.68 3.79
C THR A 137 8.31 3.96 2.34
N VAL A 138 8.95 4.95 1.71
CA VAL A 138 8.62 5.35 0.35
C VAL A 138 9.86 5.39 -0.53
N TYR A 139 9.80 4.72 -1.67
CA TYR A 139 10.84 4.70 -2.70
C TYR A 139 10.33 5.24 -4.02
N PHE A 140 10.84 6.38 -4.45
CA PHE A 140 10.62 6.93 -5.78
C PHE A 140 11.85 6.68 -6.63
N LYS A 141 11.69 5.93 -7.73
CA LYS A 141 12.75 5.60 -8.69
C LYS A 141 12.32 6.07 -10.08
N LEU A 142 12.51 7.35 -10.34
CA LEU A 142 12.02 8.03 -11.53
C LEU A 142 13.09 8.01 -12.63
N THR A 143 12.78 7.41 -13.78
CA THR A 143 13.70 7.44 -14.94
C THR A 143 13.41 8.60 -15.89
N GLU A 144 12.23 9.20 -15.81
CA GLU A 144 11.80 10.39 -16.56
C GLU A 144 10.99 11.31 -15.63
N ILE A 145 10.61 12.51 -16.08
CA ILE A 145 9.65 13.38 -15.38
C ILE A 145 8.25 12.78 -15.51
N GLU A 146 8.03 11.64 -14.87
CA GLU A 146 6.68 11.23 -14.49
C GLU A 146 6.14 12.28 -13.51
N ASN A 147 4.83 12.52 -13.51
CA ASN A 147 4.22 13.49 -12.61
C ASN A 147 4.18 12.94 -11.16
N TYR A 148 5.35 12.74 -10.56
CA TYR A 148 5.54 12.23 -9.19
C TYR A 148 4.88 13.15 -8.16
N ARG A 149 4.71 14.44 -8.52
CA ARG A 149 4.07 15.46 -7.68
C ARG A 149 2.66 15.08 -7.27
N ARG A 150 1.92 14.32 -8.08
CA ARG A 150 0.58 13.83 -7.69
C ARG A 150 0.62 12.79 -6.56
N PHE A 151 1.75 12.12 -6.37
CA PHE A 151 1.89 11.09 -5.35
C PHE A 151 2.43 11.63 -4.03
N LEU A 152 3.26 12.69 -4.03
CA LEU A 152 3.82 13.27 -2.81
C LEU A 152 2.77 13.59 -1.72
N PRO A 153 1.60 14.19 -2.04
CA PRO A 153 0.56 14.49 -1.04
C PRO A 153 -0.11 13.25 -0.43
N ILE A 154 0.08 12.05 -0.98
CA ILE A 154 -0.55 10.82 -0.48
C ILE A 154 0.06 10.36 0.84
N PHE A 155 1.36 10.59 1.01
CA PHE A 155 2.11 10.16 2.18
C PHE A 155 2.79 11.38 2.81
N PRO A 156 2.01 12.32 3.39
CA PRO A 156 2.58 13.54 3.95
C PRO A 156 3.56 13.28 5.10
N VAL A 157 3.51 12.08 5.70
CA VAL A 157 4.44 11.63 6.74
C VAL A 157 4.89 10.21 6.46
N CYS A 158 6.21 10.00 6.40
CA CYS A 158 6.84 8.69 6.30
C CYS A 158 8.07 8.58 7.23
N LEU A 159 8.43 7.36 7.61
CA LEU A 159 9.62 7.08 8.41
C LEU A 159 10.88 7.25 7.55
N CYS A 160 10.87 6.64 6.37
CA CYS A 160 11.96 6.67 5.41
C CYS A 160 11.47 7.18 4.06
N PHE A 161 12.29 7.99 3.40
CA PHE A 161 12.01 8.52 2.07
C PHE A 161 13.23 8.44 1.17
N PHE A 162 13.11 7.74 0.05
CA PHE A 162 14.18 7.58 -0.92
C PHE A 162 13.72 8.12 -2.26
N PHE A 163 14.46 9.07 -2.82
CA PHE A 163 14.16 9.67 -4.11
C PHE A 163 15.36 9.56 -5.03
N TYR A 164 15.26 8.64 -5.99
CA TYR A 164 16.26 8.37 -7.01
C TYR A 164 15.72 8.77 -8.38
N GLY A 165 16.45 9.64 -9.07
CA GLY A 165 16.21 10.02 -10.47
C GLY A 165 17.31 9.51 -11.40
N ILE A 166 17.04 9.30 -12.69
CA ILE A 166 18.13 9.25 -13.70
C ILE A 166 18.81 10.61 -13.77
N ASP A 167 17.99 11.66 -13.87
CA ASP A 167 18.44 13.03 -13.78
C ASP A 167 18.54 13.47 -12.33
N LYS A 168 19.51 14.35 -12.08
CA LYS A 168 19.72 14.96 -10.77
C LYS A 168 18.54 15.88 -10.43
N ILE A 169 18.03 15.77 -9.21
CA ILE A 169 16.92 16.60 -8.71
C ILE A 169 17.37 18.07 -8.67
N SER A 170 16.56 18.97 -9.24
CA SER A 170 16.81 20.41 -9.16
C SER A 170 16.50 20.98 -7.76
N GLY A 171 17.03 22.15 -7.41
CA GLY A 171 16.76 22.79 -6.12
C GLY A 171 15.27 23.09 -5.89
N GLU A 172 14.55 23.50 -6.94
CA GLU A 172 13.10 23.76 -6.87
C GLU A 172 12.29 22.49 -6.60
N GLU A 173 12.66 21.38 -7.23
CA GLU A 173 12.02 20.09 -7.01
C GLU A 173 12.30 19.53 -5.62
N LEU A 174 13.54 19.64 -5.15
CA LEU A 174 13.90 19.25 -3.80
C LEU A 174 13.10 20.06 -2.76
N GLN A 175 12.95 21.38 -2.99
CA GLN A 175 12.14 22.21 -2.12
C GLN A 175 10.66 21.78 -2.16
N PHE A 176 10.11 21.53 -3.35
CA PHE A 176 8.74 21.02 -3.48
C PHE A 176 8.52 19.71 -2.72
N ILE A 177 9.48 18.76 -2.77
CA ILE A 177 9.39 17.51 -2.01
C ILE A 177 9.39 17.79 -0.50
N LYS A 178 10.31 18.62 -0.02
CA LYS A 178 10.43 18.98 1.40
C LYS A 178 9.19 19.72 1.93
N ASP A 179 8.52 20.50 1.09
CA ASP A 179 7.30 21.21 1.45
C ASP A 179 6.08 20.28 1.56
N ASN A 180 6.11 19.09 0.94
CA ASN A 180 4.97 18.17 0.86
C ASN A 180 5.16 16.88 1.68
N VAL A 181 6.38 16.51 2.04
CA VAL A 181 6.70 15.25 2.74
C VAL A 181 7.53 15.52 3.99
N VAL A 182 7.01 15.10 5.14
CA VAL A 182 7.73 15.08 6.42
C VAL A 182 8.34 13.70 6.62
N VAL A 183 9.67 13.66 6.77
CA VAL A 183 10.42 12.42 6.99
C VAL A 183 10.87 12.33 8.44
N GLU A 184 10.44 11.29 9.15
CA GLU A 184 10.64 11.17 10.60
C GLU A 184 12.01 10.61 10.99
N TRP A 185 12.67 9.82 10.12
CA TRP A 185 13.95 9.20 10.44
C TRP A 185 15.05 9.44 9.40
N PHE A 186 14.86 9.01 8.14
CA PHE A 186 15.93 9.07 7.15
C PHE A 186 15.41 9.40 5.75
N ALA A 187 16.06 10.36 5.09
CA ALA A 187 15.78 10.73 3.71
C ALA A 187 17.05 10.67 2.86
N GLU A 188 16.95 10.10 1.67
CA GLU A 188 18.01 10.08 0.66
C GLU A 188 17.48 10.66 -0.66
N TYR A 189 18.23 11.61 -1.21
CA TYR A 189 17.89 12.31 -2.44
C TYR A 189 19.07 12.21 -3.43
N TYR A 190 18.79 11.84 -4.67
CA TYR A 190 19.79 11.83 -5.73
C TYR A 190 19.94 13.23 -6.36
N THR A 191 20.68 14.11 -5.68
CA THR A 191 20.82 15.53 -6.05
C THR A 191 22.01 15.83 -6.97
N SER A 192 21.97 17.00 -7.62
CA SER A 192 23.02 17.48 -8.52
C SER A 192 24.27 18.02 -7.84
N GLU A 193 24.14 18.47 -6.60
CA GLU A 193 25.21 19.03 -5.78
C GLU A 193 25.59 18.05 -4.66
N PRO A 194 26.89 18.01 -4.26
CA PRO A 194 27.39 17.18 -3.17
C PRO A 194 26.90 17.59 -1.78
#